data_AF-A0A971KXG2-F1
#
_entry.id   AF-A0A971KXG2-F1
#
_cell.length_a   1.000
_cell.length_b   1.000
_cell.length_c   1.000
_cell.angle_alpha   90.00
_cell.angle_beta   90.00
_cell.angle_gamma   90.00
#
_symmetry.space_group_name_H-M   'P 1'
#
loop_
_entity.id
_entity.type
_entity.pdbx_description
1 polymer ?
#
loop_
_entity_poly.entity_id
_entity_poly.type
_entity_poly.pdbx_seq_one_letter_code
_entity_poly.pdbx_strand_id
1 'polypeptide(L)'
;MTAHNFLNSRRLSIAAFSFFFAYLLSFLFEGQVLYSLLNLHGTDAARYILDSMIAHFMGLITCGLFVRSRAAAKIMMLGSMGICLIITIPFFFAPSSLWLGGLIISGYLSGCSVAAWGFFLRAFTPKNERIKSCADVLIYSNLLMIVVNVVAMNHSPFIGLSLSMLCLVIGIAFILMLPAGQEKEQNKPFKNKTHGGIKNPLILLCLFVFIITINSGLMYQVINPAFEHLTGLVSWYWAVPYIVALAIMRNLPMKAKRSRILYIGMAMIMGAFISFMLLQRKTSDYLIVDTLMLGACGIFDLFWWSILGEMLDYSDNPIQTFGIGLSANVFGVLCGGVLGMAITSIGLHGAEVAVIALTVVCVTLVMLPPLNHQLVLLLKSHAYLAAYDNMSQSQQTDIVRRIKTLDPLTVREQEVLQLILSGKSNREIAEALFISENTVKTHARSIFSKYDVSSRAELISTLLKNQTGG
;
A
#
# COMPACT_ATOMS: atom_id res chain seq x y z
N MET A 1 -29.27 -5.70 -1.08
CA MET A 1 -28.59 -5.89 -2.40
C MET A 1 -28.42 -7.38 -2.65
N THR A 2 -28.81 -7.95 -3.80
CA THR A 2 -28.65 -9.41 -4.06
C THR A 2 -27.18 -9.79 -4.20
N ALA A 3 -26.80 -11.03 -3.85
CA ALA A 3 -25.42 -11.53 -3.96
C ALA A 3 -24.85 -11.41 -5.39
N HIS A 4 -25.72 -11.54 -6.40
CA HIS A 4 -25.37 -11.33 -7.81
C HIS A 4 -24.95 -9.88 -8.11
N ASN A 5 -25.65 -8.88 -7.57
CA ASN A 5 -25.32 -7.46 -7.77
C ASN A 5 -24.02 -7.06 -7.08
N PHE A 6 -23.69 -7.71 -5.96
CA PHE A 6 -22.45 -7.48 -5.23
C PHE A 6 -21.22 -8.03 -5.96
N LEU A 7 -21.30 -9.27 -6.48
CA LEU A 7 -20.24 -9.86 -7.32
C LEU A 7 -19.99 -9.03 -8.59
N ASN A 8 -21.05 -8.50 -9.19
CA ASN A 8 -20.94 -7.63 -10.36
C ASN A 8 -20.22 -6.31 -10.01
N SER A 9 -20.60 -5.67 -8.89
CA SER A 9 -19.98 -4.41 -8.43
C SER A 9 -18.49 -4.55 -8.10
N ARG A 10 -18.09 -5.69 -7.50
CA ARG A 10 -16.68 -6.03 -7.23
C ARG A 10 -15.87 -6.09 -8.52
N ARG A 11 -16.32 -6.88 -9.49
CA ARG A 11 -15.63 -7.06 -10.79
C ARG A 11 -15.51 -5.75 -11.54
N LEU A 12 -16.58 -4.96 -11.53
CA LEU A 12 -16.63 -3.66 -12.16
C LEU A 12 -15.64 -2.66 -11.53
N SER A 13 -15.53 -2.66 -10.19
CA SER A 13 -14.56 -1.83 -9.47
C SER A 13 -13.11 -2.24 -9.76
N ILE A 14 -12.84 -3.54 -9.84
CA ILE A 14 -11.53 -4.07 -10.23
C ILE A 14 -11.19 -3.64 -11.66
N ALA A 15 -12.10 -3.83 -12.61
CA ALA A 15 -11.89 -3.47 -14.01
C ALA A 15 -11.64 -1.97 -14.18
N ALA A 16 -12.51 -1.12 -13.64
CA ALA A 16 -12.36 0.33 -13.66
C ALA A 16 -10.97 0.78 -13.20
N PHE A 17 -10.52 0.24 -12.07
CA PHE A 17 -9.26 0.64 -11.46
C PHE A 17 -8.03 0.04 -12.17
N SER A 18 -8.16 -1.15 -12.74
CA SER A 18 -7.10 -1.77 -13.54
C SER A 18 -6.79 -0.93 -14.78
N PHE A 19 -7.81 -0.47 -15.49
CA PHE A 19 -7.66 0.42 -16.65
C PHE A 19 -7.11 1.80 -16.25
N PHE A 20 -7.52 2.32 -15.09
CA PHE A 20 -6.94 3.55 -14.56
C PHE A 20 -5.45 3.43 -14.25
N PHE A 21 -5.06 2.36 -13.56
CA PHE A 21 -3.66 2.08 -13.24
C PHE A 21 -2.84 1.82 -14.50
N ALA A 22 -3.42 1.19 -15.53
CA ALA A 22 -2.75 1.04 -16.81
C ALA A 22 -2.33 2.41 -17.38
N TYR A 23 -3.23 3.40 -17.43
CA TYR A 23 -2.91 4.77 -17.83
C TYR A 23 -1.78 5.38 -16.97
N LEU A 24 -1.88 5.25 -15.65
CA LEU A 24 -0.89 5.79 -14.72
C LEU A 24 0.51 5.22 -14.94
N LEU A 25 0.58 3.90 -15.06
CA LEU A 25 1.83 3.16 -15.19
C LEU A 25 2.42 3.26 -16.60
N SER A 26 1.61 3.46 -17.65
CA SER A 26 2.12 3.59 -19.02
C SER A 26 2.50 5.02 -19.40
N PHE A 27 1.84 6.04 -18.85
CA PHE A 27 2.02 7.44 -19.25
C PHE A 27 2.45 8.38 -18.12
N LEU A 28 1.77 8.44 -16.98
CA LEU A 28 1.90 9.59 -16.07
C LEU A 28 3.18 9.59 -15.21
N PHE A 29 3.64 8.41 -14.77
CA PHE A 29 4.83 8.26 -13.91
C PHE A 29 6.07 7.88 -14.72
N GLU A 30 6.79 6.85 -14.28
CA GLU A 30 7.87 6.14 -14.98
C GLU A 30 7.38 5.39 -16.25
N GLY A 31 6.35 5.92 -16.91
CA GLY A 31 5.66 5.29 -18.02
C GLY A 31 6.44 5.40 -19.32
N GLN A 32 6.61 4.28 -20.02
CA GLN A 32 7.37 4.22 -21.27
C GLN A 32 6.77 5.10 -22.38
N VAL A 33 5.47 5.40 -22.34
CA VAL A 33 4.84 6.33 -23.28
C VAL A 33 5.41 7.74 -23.12
N LEU A 34 5.48 8.24 -21.88
CA LEU A 34 6.00 9.58 -21.60
C LEU A 34 7.50 9.66 -21.88
N TYR A 35 8.27 8.65 -21.46
CA TYR A 35 9.70 8.56 -21.80
C TYR A 35 9.92 8.63 -23.32
N SER A 36 9.18 7.84 -24.09
CA SER A 36 9.32 7.81 -25.54
C SER A 36 8.93 9.15 -26.19
N LEU A 37 7.89 9.82 -25.69
CA LEU A 37 7.46 11.14 -26.18
C LEU A 37 8.49 12.24 -25.88
N LEU A 38 9.10 12.23 -24.69
CA LEU A 38 10.13 13.18 -24.30
C LEU A 38 11.43 12.96 -25.08
N ASN A 39 11.81 11.69 -25.28
CA ASN A 39 13.00 11.33 -26.04
C ASN A 39 12.88 11.72 -27.53
N LEU A 40 11.68 11.60 -28.12
CA LEU A 40 11.40 12.09 -29.47
C LEU A 40 11.69 13.60 -29.66
N HIS A 41 11.60 14.38 -28.58
CA HIS A 41 11.82 15.83 -28.61
C HIS A 41 13.14 16.24 -27.92
N GLY A 42 14.01 15.29 -27.58
CA GLY A 42 15.30 15.56 -26.93
C GLY A 42 15.18 16.28 -25.59
N THR A 43 14.07 16.08 -24.87
CA THR A 43 13.80 16.74 -23.58
C THR A 43 14.12 15.80 -22.42
N ASP A 44 14.79 16.30 -21.39
CA ASP A 44 15.08 15.52 -20.18
C ASP A 44 13.80 15.17 -19.42
N ALA A 45 13.61 13.88 -19.13
CA ALA A 45 12.43 13.35 -18.48
C ALA A 45 12.43 13.50 -16.95
N ALA A 46 13.61 13.65 -16.34
CA ALA A 46 13.75 13.61 -14.89
C ALA A 46 12.85 14.64 -14.18
N ARG A 47 12.84 15.89 -14.69
CA ARG A 47 12.02 16.98 -14.12
C ARG A 47 10.52 16.72 -14.24
N TYR A 48 10.06 16.30 -15.42
CA TYR A 48 8.63 16.08 -15.68
C TYR A 48 8.06 14.98 -14.80
N ILE A 49 8.79 13.87 -14.65
CA ILE A 49 8.38 12.73 -13.84
C ILE A 49 8.40 13.08 -12.36
N LEU A 50 9.46 13.75 -11.88
CA LEU A 50 9.58 14.18 -10.49
C LEU A 50 8.42 15.08 -10.08
N ASP A 51 8.10 16.11 -10.88
CA ASP A 51 7.02 17.05 -10.58
C ASP A 51 5.65 16.34 -10.58
N SER A 52 5.43 15.38 -11.49
CA SER A 52 4.19 14.57 -11.51
C SER A 52 4.07 13.65 -10.29
N MET A 53 5.16 12.99 -9.87
CA MET A 53 5.18 12.12 -8.70
C MET A 53 4.94 12.90 -7.40
N ILE A 54 5.54 14.08 -7.25
CA ILE A 54 5.28 14.96 -6.09
C ILE A 54 3.80 15.39 -6.08
N ALA A 55 3.25 15.78 -7.22
CA ALA A 55 1.84 16.14 -7.31
C ALA A 55 0.92 14.96 -6.94
N HIS A 56 1.24 13.75 -7.40
CA HIS A 56 0.50 12.53 -7.05
C HIS A 56 0.57 12.19 -5.57
N PHE A 57 1.75 12.29 -4.96
CA PHE A 57 1.93 12.16 -3.52
C PHE A 57 1.03 13.14 -2.75
N MET A 58 0.99 14.40 -3.17
CA MET A 58 0.12 15.42 -2.56
C MET A 58 -1.35 15.05 -2.70
N GLY A 59 -1.80 14.61 -3.88
CA GLY A 59 -3.18 14.19 -4.12
C GLY A 59 -3.61 13.01 -3.24
N LEU A 60 -2.72 12.03 -3.02
CA LEU A 60 -2.99 10.88 -2.15
C LEU A 60 -3.25 11.33 -0.69
N ILE A 61 -2.47 12.27 -0.17
CA ILE A 61 -2.58 12.73 1.23
C ILE A 61 -3.79 13.64 1.43
N THR A 62 -4.06 14.54 0.48
CA THR A 62 -5.06 15.60 0.66
C THR A 62 -6.48 15.15 0.32
N CYS A 63 -6.68 14.15 -0.54
CA CYS A 63 -8.01 13.73 -1.01
C CYS A 63 -9.00 13.41 0.12
N GLY A 64 -8.52 12.75 1.17
CA GLY A 64 -9.34 12.40 2.34
C GLY A 64 -9.85 13.59 3.15
N LEU A 65 -9.29 14.80 2.97
CA LEU A 65 -9.72 15.98 3.70
C LEU A 65 -11.10 16.47 3.22
N PHE A 66 -11.36 16.37 1.92
CA PHE A 66 -12.56 16.91 1.28
C PHE A 66 -13.51 15.83 0.71
N VAL A 67 -13.05 14.60 0.46
CA VAL A 67 -13.92 13.49 0.02
C VAL A 67 -14.26 12.59 1.20
N ARG A 68 -15.54 12.55 1.59
CA ARG A 68 -16.02 11.80 2.76
C ARG A 68 -17.19 10.85 2.50
N SER A 69 -17.72 10.81 1.29
CA SER A 69 -18.85 9.95 0.94
C SER A 69 -18.57 9.14 -0.32
N ARG A 70 -19.28 8.03 -0.49
CA ARG A 70 -19.19 7.18 -1.69
C ARG A 70 -19.55 7.94 -2.97
N ALA A 71 -20.56 8.81 -2.91
CA ALA A 71 -20.96 9.65 -4.05
C ALA A 71 -19.86 10.64 -4.40
N ALA A 72 -19.27 11.32 -3.41
CA ALA A 72 -18.15 12.22 -3.62
C ALA A 72 -16.92 11.49 -4.18
N ALA A 73 -16.65 10.26 -3.73
CA ALA A 73 -15.57 9.43 -4.26
C ALA A 73 -15.80 9.06 -5.74
N LYS A 74 -17.02 8.70 -6.11
CA LYS A 74 -17.40 8.44 -7.51
C LYS A 74 -17.17 9.67 -8.39
N ILE A 75 -17.65 10.84 -7.93
CA ILE A 75 -17.50 12.12 -8.65
C ILE A 75 -16.01 12.47 -8.77
N MET A 76 -15.23 12.30 -7.69
CA MET A 76 -13.79 12.56 -7.69
C MET A 76 -13.07 11.71 -8.74
N MET A 77 -13.34 10.41 -8.80
CA MET A 77 -12.71 9.53 -9.80
C MET A 77 -13.12 9.90 -11.23
N LEU A 78 -14.42 10.12 -11.49
CA LEU A 78 -14.90 10.50 -12.83
C LEU A 78 -14.33 11.84 -13.29
N GLY A 79 -14.38 12.86 -12.42
CA GLY A 79 -13.85 14.19 -12.71
C GLY A 79 -12.35 14.17 -12.96
N SER A 80 -11.60 13.47 -12.11
CA SER A 80 -10.16 13.35 -12.25
C SER A 80 -9.75 12.61 -13.53
N MET A 81 -10.38 11.47 -13.84
CA MET A 81 -10.11 10.74 -15.08
C MET A 81 -10.49 11.54 -16.32
N GLY A 82 -11.63 12.24 -16.30
CA GLY A 82 -12.06 13.10 -17.40
C GLY A 82 -11.11 14.27 -17.64
N ILE A 83 -10.62 14.90 -16.57
CA ILE A 83 -9.61 15.97 -16.67
C ILE A 83 -8.27 15.40 -17.18
N CYS A 84 -7.83 14.24 -16.68
CA CYS A 84 -6.62 13.57 -17.18
C CYS A 84 -6.71 13.28 -18.68
N LEU A 85 -7.87 12.84 -19.17
CA LEU A 85 -8.11 12.63 -20.60
C LEU A 85 -7.87 13.92 -21.41
N ILE A 86 -8.43 15.04 -20.98
CA ILE A 86 -8.29 16.34 -21.66
C ILE A 86 -6.82 16.81 -21.62
N ILE A 87 -6.18 16.69 -20.45
CA ILE A 87 -4.80 17.10 -20.21
C ILE A 87 -3.78 16.25 -21.00
N THR A 88 -4.17 15.04 -21.41
CA THR A 88 -3.30 14.18 -22.23
C THR A 88 -3.25 14.65 -23.70
N ILE A 89 -4.26 15.41 -24.18
CA ILE A 89 -4.34 15.85 -25.59
C ILE A 89 -3.13 16.70 -26.05
N PRO A 90 -2.63 17.69 -25.28
CA PRO A 90 -1.42 18.44 -25.62
C PRO A 90 -0.17 17.61 -25.93
N PHE A 91 -0.09 16.35 -25.47
CA PHE A 91 1.05 15.46 -25.72
C PHE A 91 1.09 14.87 -27.13
N PHE A 92 0.05 15.08 -27.95
CA PHE A 92 0.09 14.81 -29.40
C PHE A 92 0.81 15.89 -30.21
N PHE A 93 1.06 17.05 -29.60
CA PHE A 93 1.66 18.20 -30.26
C PHE A 93 3.05 18.49 -29.70
N ALA A 94 3.75 19.44 -30.31
CA ALA A 94 5.08 19.84 -29.87
C ALA A 94 5.11 20.27 -28.38
N PRO A 95 6.23 20.04 -27.67
CA PRO A 95 6.36 20.38 -26.26
C PRO A 95 6.03 21.84 -25.99
N SER A 96 5.21 22.06 -24.97
CA SER A 96 4.78 23.38 -24.51
C SER A 96 4.71 23.42 -22.99
N SER A 97 4.50 24.61 -22.42
CA SER A 97 4.26 24.76 -20.97
C SER A 97 3.06 23.95 -20.47
N LEU A 98 2.14 23.56 -21.37
CA LEU A 98 1.01 22.69 -21.08
C LEU A 98 1.43 21.27 -20.69
N TRP A 99 2.60 20.78 -21.13
CA TRP A 99 3.07 19.46 -20.73
C TRP A 99 3.35 19.42 -19.23
N LEU A 100 4.14 20.38 -18.74
CA LEU A 100 4.51 20.44 -17.33
C LEU A 100 3.29 20.73 -16.44
N GLY A 101 2.51 21.76 -16.77
CA GLY A 101 1.29 22.09 -16.03
C GLY A 101 0.29 20.93 -16.06
N GLY A 102 0.18 20.25 -17.20
CA GLY A 102 -0.64 19.06 -17.38
C GLY A 102 -0.23 17.91 -16.47
N LEU A 103 1.04 17.53 -16.44
CA LEU A 103 1.54 16.44 -15.59
C LEU A 103 1.37 16.72 -14.09
N ILE A 104 1.51 17.97 -13.66
CA ILE A 104 1.26 18.36 -12.26
C ILE A 104 -0.22 18.20 -11.92
N ILE A 105 -1.12 18.73 -12.75
CA ILE A 105 -2.57 18.65 -12.50
C ILE A 105 -3.05 17.20 -12.55
N SER A 106 -2.67 16.44 -13.58
CA SER A 106 -3.02 15.03 -13.72
C SER A 106 -2.36 14.15 -12.65
N GLY A 107 -1.12 14.47 -12.22
CA GLY A 107 -0.46 13.87 -11.07
C GLY A 107 -1.32 14.01 -9.80
N TYR A 108 -1.69 15.22 -9.44
CA TYR A 108 -2.54 15.49 -8.28
C TYR A 108 -3.91 14.78 -8.35
N LEU A 109 -4.62 14.94 -9.47
CA LEU A 109 -5.95 14.36 -9.65
C LEU A 109 -5.93 12.83 -9.69
N SER A 110 -4.86 12.25 -10.23
CA SER A 110 -4.69 10.81 -10.19
C SER A 110 -4.49 10.31 -8.77
N GLY A 111 -3.71 11.02 -7.94
CA GLY A 111 -3.54 10.69 -6.52
C GLY A 111 -4.88 10.71 -5.77
N CYS A 112 -5.70 11.72 -6.05
CA CYS A 112 -7.05 11.80 -5.50
C CYS A 112 -7.94 10.61 -5.94
N SER A 113 -7.85 10.19 -7.20
CA SER A 113 -8.60 9.04 -7.73
C SER A 113 -8.17 7.71 -7.14
N VAL A 114 -6.85 7.53 -6.98
CA VAL A 114 -6.28 6.34 -6.33
C VAL A 114 -6.75 6.26 -4.88
N ALA A 115 -6.67 7.36 -4.13
CA ALA A 115 -7.17 7.42 -2.75
C ALA A 115 -8.68 7.15 -2.68
N ALA A 116 -9.48 7.69 -3.60
CA ALA A 116 -10.93 7.51 -3.67
C ALA A 116 -11.34 6.04 -3.82
N TRP A 117 -10.52 5.21 -4.47
CA TRP A 117 -10.77 3.78 -4.60
C TRP A 117 -10.85 3.03 -3.26
N GLY A 118 -10.23 3.55 -2.19
CA GLY A 118 -10.35 2.99 -0.84
C GLY A 118 -11.80 2.80 -0.39
N PHE A 119 -12.73 3.68 -0.78
CA PHE A 119 -14.16 3.49 -0.49
C PHE A 119 -14.75 2.30 -1.24
N PHE A 120 -14.41 2.14 -2.51
CA PHE A 120 -14.95 1.06 -3.35
C PHE A 120 -14.37 -0.30 -2.96
N LEU A 121 -13.09 -0.34 -2.62
CA LEU A 121 -12.45 -1.54 -2.06
C LEU A 121 -13.14 -1.97 -0.76
N ARG A 122 -13.44 -1.03 0.15
CA ARG A 122 -14.18 -1.32 1.39
C ARG A 122 -15.63 -1.76 1.09
N ALA A 123 -16.32 -1.07 0.20
CA ALA A 123 -17.76 -1.22 -0.03
C ALA A 123 -18.13 -2.47 -0.86
N PHE A 124 -17.32 -2.82 -1.85
CA PHE A 124 -17.65 -3.87 -2.83
C PHE A 124 -16.80 -5.15 -2.67
N THR A 125 -15.79 -5.15 -1.79
CA THR A 125 -14.98 -6.35 -1.57
C THR A 125 -15.08 -6.86 -0.12
N PRO A 126 -15.50 -8.12 0.09
CA PRO A 126 -15.49 -8.76 1.40
C PRO A 126 -14.09 -8.84 1.98
N LYS A 127 -13.96 -8.79 3.31
CA LYS A 127 -12.65 -8.72 4.00
C LYS A 127 -11.68 -9.83 3.57
N ASN A 128 -12.18 -11.06 3.45
CA ASN A 128 -11.40 -12.25 3.06
C ASN A 128 -11.02 -12.27 1.58
N GLU A 129 -11.63 -11.43 0.74
CA GLU A 129 -11.35 -11.35 -0.70
C GLU A 129 -10.57 -10.10 -1.11
N ARG A 130 -10.31 -9.16 -0.18
CA ARG A 130 -9.59 -7.91 -0.49
C ARG A 130 -8.22 -8.14 -1.10
N ILE A 131 -7.44 -9.07 -0.54
CA ILE A 131 -6.14 -9.43 -1.11
C ILE A 131 -6.27 -9.91 -2.57
N LYS A 132 -7.32 -10.68 -2.89
CA LYS A 132 -7.56 -11.14 -4.27
C LYS A 132 -7.94 -9.99 -5.18
N SER A 133 -8.80 -9.07 -4.74
CA SER A 133 -9.13 -7.87 -5.52
C SER A 133 -7.92 -6.97 -5.76
N CYS A 134 -7.08 -6.74 -4.75
CA CYS A 134 -5.84 -5.98 -4.90
C CYS A 134 -4.89 -6.67 -5.89
N ALA A 135 -4.73 -7.99 -5.77
CA ALA A 135 -3.93 -8.76 -6.73
C ALA A 135 -4.49 -8.68 -8.15
N ASP A 136 -5.80 -8.85 -8.32
CA ASP A 136 -6.48 -8.76 -9.62
C ASP A 136 -6.23 -7.39 -10.27
N VAL A 137 -6.39 -6.29 -9.51
CA VAL A 137 -6.09 -4.92 -10.00
C VAL A 137 -4.65 -4.82 -10.47
N LEU A 138 -3.69 -5.19 -9.63
CA LEU A 138 -2.26 -5.04 -9.93
C LEU A 138 -1.83 -5.93 -11.10
N ILE A 139 -2.39 -7.15 -11.22
CA ILE A 139 -2.11 -8.05 -12.34
C ILE A 139 -2.67 -7.47 -13.64
N TYR A 140 -3.95 -7.11 -13.67
CA TYR A 140 -4.59 -6.63 -14.89
C TYR A 140 -4.03 -5.28 -15.34
N SER A 141 -3.72 -4.36 -14.40
CA SER A 141 -3.09 -3.09 -14.76
C SER A 141 -1.72 -3.27 -15.38
N ASN A 142 -0.89 -4.18 -14.85
CA ASN A 142 0.45 -4.44 -15.39
C ASN A 142 0.39 -5.19 -16.73
N LEU A 143 -0.57 -6.11 -16.92
CA LEU A 143 -0.79 -6.74 -18.24
C LEU A 143 -1.19 -5.70 -19.30
N LEU A 144 -2.12 -4.80 -18.97
CA LEU A 144 -2.52 -3.71 -19.88
C LEU A 144 -1.34 -2.76 -20.15
N MET A 145 -0.59 -2.38 -19.11
CA MET A 145 0.60 -1.55 -19.24
C MET A 145 1.64 -2.17 -20.19
N ILE A 146 1.92 -3.47 -20.10
CA ILE A 146 2.85 -4.16 -21.03
C ILE A 146 2.38 -3.96 -22.47
N VAL A 147 1.09 -4.18 -22.76
CA VAL A 147 0.55 -4.00 -24.11
C VAL A 147 0.74 -2.56 -24.60
N VAL A 148 0.45 -1.56 -23.76
CA VAL A 148 0.64 -0.14 -24.10
C VAL A 148 2.11 0.18 -24.35
N ASN A 149 3.01 -0.26 -23.47
CA ASN A 149 4.43 0.04 -23.55
C ASN A 149 5.07 -0.59 -24.79
N VAL A 150 4.77 -1.86 -25.09
CA VAL A 150 5.28 -2.55 -26.28
C VAL A 150 4.86 -1.83 -27.56
N VAL A 151 3.61 -1.37 -27.65
CA VAL A 151 3.13 -0.60 -28.80
C VAL A 151 3.81 0.77 -28.88
N ALA A 152 3.99 1.45 -27.75
CA ALA A 152 4.65 2.74 -27.69
C ALA A 152 6.10 2.69 -28.17
N MET A 153 6.83 1.64 -27.78
CA MET A 153 8.27 1.48 -28.07
C MET A 153 8.53 0.92 -29.48
N ASN A 154 7.72 -0.04 -29.95
CA ASN A 154 7.99 -0.73 -31.22
C ASN A 154 7.29 -0.12 -32.44
N HIS A 155 6.21 0.64 -32.23
CA HIS A 155 5.43 1.24 -33.33
C HIS A 155 5.45 2.76 -33.31
N SER A 156 4.80 3.37 -32.32
CA SER A 156 4.75 4.83 -32.20
C SER A 156 4.33 5.25 -30.80
N PRO A 157 5.03 6.22 -30.18
CA PRO A 157 4.65 6.76 -28.88
C PRO A 157 3.24 7.39 -28.88
N PHE A 158 2.79 7.94 -30.01
CA PHE A 158 1.45 8.51 -30.15
C PHE A 158 0.35 7.44 -30.18
N ILE A 159 0.63 6.25 -30.72
CA ILE A 159 -0.30 5.10 -30.66
C ILE A 159 -0.37 4.59 -29.22
N GLY A 160 0.78 4.50 -28.53
CA GLY A 160 0.82 4.18 -27.10
C GLY A 160 0.01 5.17 -26.24
N LEU A 161 0.16 6.47 -26.50
CA LEU A 161 -0.61 7.53 -25.84
C LEU A 161 -2.12 7.38 -26.10
N SER A 162 -2.51 7.10 -27.34
CA SER A 162 -3.91 6.86 -27.72
C SER A 162 -4.51 5.66 -26.98
N LEU A 163 -3.74 4.57 -26.85
CA LEU A 163 -4.18 3.37 -26.14
C LEU A 163 -4.29 3.62 -24.63
N SER A 164 -3.37 4.39 -24.04
CA SER A 164 -3.43 4.85 -22.65
C SER A 164 -4.69 5.70 -22.38
N MET A 165 -5.04 6.60 -23.30
CA MET A 165 -6.29 7.36 -23.22
C MET A 165 -7.53 6.47 -23.38
N LEU A 166 -7.48 5.44 -24.25
CA LEU A 166 -8.56 4.45 -24.36
C LEU A 166 -8.76 3.70 -23.04
N CYS A 167 -7.68 3.37 -22.32
CA CYS A 167 -7.78 2.80 -20.97
C CYS A 167 -8.54 3.74 -20.03
N LEU A 168 -8.27 5.05 -20.04
CA LEU A 168 -9.05 6.01 -19.24
C LEU A 168 -10.54 6.00 -19.61
N VAL A 169 -10.89 6.02 -20.91
CA VAL A 169 -12.29 6.00 -21.37
C VAL A 169 -13.02 4.74 -20.89
N ILE A 170 -12.38 3.58 -21.02
CA ILE A 170 -12.93 2.30 -20.54
C ILE A 170 -13.07 2.31 -19.01
N GLY A 171 -12.08 2.84 -18.30
CA GLY A 171 -12.12 3.03 -16.86
C GLY A 171 -13.31 3.89 -16.42
N ILE A 172 -13.52 5.04 -17.07
CA ILE A 172 -14.67 5.94 -16.84
C ILE A 172 -15.99 5.21 -17.06
N ALA A 173 -16.11 4.45 -18.16
CA ALA A 173 -17.33 3.69 -18.47
C ALA A 173 -17.67 2.70 -17.35
N PHE A 174 -16.70 1.95 -16.85
CA PHE A 174 -16.92 1.04 -15.73
C PHE A 174 -17.27 1.77 -14.42
N ILE A 175 -16.68 2.93 -14.15
CA ILE A 175 -17.06 3.73 -12.96
C ILE A 175 -18.50 4.23 -13.08
N LEU A 176 -18.92 4.70 -14.27
CA LEU A 176 -20.30 5.14 -14.48
C LEU A 176 -21.31 4.05 -14.15
N MET A 177 -20.99 2.80 -14.52
CA MET A 177 -21.79 1.61 -14.23
C MET A 177 -21.82 1.23 -12.72
N LEU A 178 -20.92 1.75 -11.89
CA LEU A 178 -20.92 1.43 -10.45
C LEU A 178 -22.14 2.06 -9.75
N PRO A 179 -22.82 1.32 -8.87
CA PRO A 179 -24.00 1.85 -8.18
C PRO A 179 -23.63 2.99 -7.23
N ALA A 180 -24.27 4.14 -7.40
CA ALA A 180 -24.11 5.32 -6.54
C ALA A 180 -25.07 5.35 -5.32
N GLY A 181 -25.72 4.21 -5.03
CA GLY A 181 -26.87 4.14 -4.11
C GLY A 181 -26.60 4.46 -2.63
N GLN A 182 -27.62 5.05 -2.00
CA GLN A 182 -27.68 5.60 -0.63
C GLN A 182 -27.19 4.63 0.47
N GLU A 183 -26.59 5.22 1.51
CA GLU A 183 -26.14 4.60 2.78
C GLU A 183 -27.28 4.02 3.64
N LYS A 184 -28.12 3.14 3.11
CA LYS A 184 -29.04 2.36 3.92
C LYS A 184 -28.55 0.92 3.97
N GLU A 185 -27.80 0.60 5.04
CA GLU A 185 -27.71 -0.74 5.71
C GLU A 185 -26.35 -1.06 6.38
N GLN A 186 -25.33 -0.21 6.34
CA GLN A 186 -24.09 -0.44 7.12
C GLN A 186 -23.74 0.67 8.12
N ASN A 187 -24.59 1.68 8.26
CA ASN A 187 -24.58 2.59 9.41
C ASN A 187 -25.23 1.92 10.64
N LYS A 188 -24.62 0.86 11.17
CA LYS A 188 -24.27 1.02 12.58
C LYS A 188 -23.01 1.86 12.54
N PRO A 189 -23.06 3.14 12.93
CA PRO A 189 -21.81 3.82 13.22
C PRO A 189 -21.11 2.89 14.21
N PHE A 190 -19.96 2.34 13.85
CA PHE A 190 -18.96 2.04 14.85
C PHE A 190 -18.64 3.43 15.42
N LYS A 191 -19.48 3.88 16.36
CA LYS A 191 -19.37 5.15 17.06
C LYS A 191 -18.27 4.94 18.08
N ASN A 192 -17.07 4.63 17.57
CA ASN A 192 -15.91 4.26 18.34
C ASN A 192 -15.23 5.55 18.83
N LYS A 193 -15.93 6.23 19.73
CA LYS A 193 -15.36 7.34 20.51
C LYS A 193 -14.26 6.85 21.48
N THR A 194 -13.98 5.54 21.56
CA THR A 194 -13.22 4.94 22.66
C THR A 194 -12.02 4.07 22.25
N HIS A 195 -11.74 3.84 20.97
CA HIS A 195 -10.54 3.08 20.60
C HIS A 195 -9.42 4.05 20.21
N GLY A 196 -8.23 3.84 20.77
CA GLY A 196 -7.01 4.46 20.27
C GLY A 196 -7.00 4.41 18.74
N GLY A 197 -6.87 5.58 18.10
CA GLY A 197 -7.08 5.68 16.66
C GLY A 197 -6.17 4.76 15.86
N ILE A 198 -6.61 4.36 14.66
CA ILE A 198 -5.81 3.59 13.68
C ILE A 198 -4.50 4.30 13.27
N LYS A 199 -4.28 5.52 13.76
CA LYS A 199 -3.09 6.35 13.55
C LYS A 199 -1.80 5.59 13.83
N ASN A 200 -1.67 4.91 14.98
CA ASN A 200 -0.42 4.23 15.33
C ASN A 200 -0.12 3.04 14.40
N PRO A 201 -1.06 2.11 14.15
CA PRO A 201 -0.88 1.10 13.11
C PRO A 201 -0.58 1.69 11.73
N LEU A 202 -1.26 2.78 11.34
CA LEU A 202 -1.09 3.40 10.02
C LEU A 202 0.29 4.03 9.87
N ILE A 203 0.80 4.74 10.88
CA ILE A 203 2.16 5.29 10.89
C ILE A 203 3.18 4.16 10.74
N LEU A 204 2.99 3.06 11.47
CA LEU A 204 3.89 1.92 11.41
C LEU A 204 3.85 1.22 10.04
N LEU A 205 2.66 1.10 9.43
CA LEU A 205 2.52 0.64 8.06
C LEU A 205 3.20 1.60 7.08
N CYS A 206 3.05 2.91 7.23
CA CYS A 206 3.72 3.89 6.38
C CYS A 206 5.23 3.77 6.48
N LEU A 207 5.78 3.62 7.69
CA LEU A 207 7.21 3.38 7.90
C LEU A 207 7.65 2.07 7.25
N PHE A 208 6.85 1.01 7.37
CA PHE A 208 7.13 -0.29 6.75
C PHE A 208 7.18 -0.20 5.23
N VAL A 209 6.17 0.45 4.62
CA VAL A 209 6.11 0.66 3.18
C VAL A 209 7.29 1.52 2.72
N PHE A 210 7.56 2.63 3.41
CA PHE A 210 8.69 3.52 3.11
C PHE A 210 10.04 2.79 3.10
N ILE A 211 10.32 1.98 4.12
CA ILE A 211 11.57 1.22 4.25
C ILE A 211 11.74 0.21 3.11
N ILE A 212 10.65 -0.35 2.60
CA ILE A 212 10.71 -1.28 1.46
C ILE A 212 10.91 -0.52 0.16
N THR A 213 10.14 0.54 -0.07
CA THR A 213 10.04 1.19 -1.37
C THR A 213 11.19 2.15 -1.65
N ILE A 214 11.95 2.53 -0.63
CA ILE A 214 13.26 3.20 -0.81
C ILE A 214 14.22 2.36 -1.65
N ASN A 215 14.19 1.02 -1.49
CA ASN A 215 15.01 0.12 -2.31
C ASN A 215 14.55 0.12 -3.78
N SER A 216 13.25 0.28 -4.03
CA SER A 216 12.71 0.40 -5.39
C SER A 216 13.14 1.71 -6.06
N GLY A 217 13.17 2.83 -5.34
CA GLY A 217 13.73 4.08 -5.85
C GLY A 217 15.21 3.97 -6.22
N LEU A 218 15.99 3.31 -5.35
CA LEU A 218 17.41 3.05 -5.58
C LEU A 218 17.65 2.13 -6.79
N MET A 219 16.78 1.13 -7.00
CA MET A 219 16.82 0.24 -8.17
C MET A 219 16.75 1.01 -9.49
N TYR A 220 15.87 2.01 -9.61
CA TYR A 220 15.74 2.82 -10.83
C TYR A 220 17.03 3.55 -11.20
N GLN A 221 17.86 3.91 -10.22
CA GLN A 221 19.09 4.68 -10.42
C GLN A 221 20.35 3.80 -10.54
N VAL A 222 20.35 2.62 -9.92
CA VAL A 222 21.54 1.76 -9.84
C VAL A 222 21.45 0.55 -10.77
N ILE A 223 20.30 -0.12 -10.82
CA ILE A 223 20.15 -1.40 -11.52
C ILE A 223 19.63 -1.17 -12.94
N ASN A 224 18.53 -0.43 -13.11
CA ASN A 224 17.88 -0.28 -14.42
C ASN A 224 18.83 0.28 -15.51
N PRO A 225 19.65 1.32 -15.25
CA PRO A 225 20.55 1.86 -16.26
C PRO A 225 21.61 0.85 -16.75
N ALA A 226 21.98 -0.13 -15.91
CA ALA A 226 22.94 -1.15 -16.30
C ALA A 226 22.42 -2.11 -17.39
N PHE A 227 21.10 -2.18 -17.57
CA PHE A 227 20.42 -3.08 -18.51
C PHE A 227 19.67 -2.34 -19.63
N GLU A 228 19.77 -1.01 -19.71
CA GLU A 228 19.03 -0.18 -20.66
C GLU A 228 19.27 -0.57 -22.13
N HIS A 229 20.46 -1.11 -22.43
CA HIS A 229 20.80 -1.62 -23.76
C HIS A 229 19.92 -2.78 -24.24
N LEU A 230 19.19 -3.47 -23.36
CA LEU A 230 18.30 -4.60 -23.66
C LEU A 230 16.86 -4.14 -23.95
N THR A 231 16.69 -3.09 -24.75
CA THR A 231 15.41 -2.38 -24.99
C THR A 231 14.21 -3.30 -25.27
N GLY A 232 14.41 -4.33 -26.11
CA GLY A 232 13.35 -5.29 -26.42
C GLY A 232 12.88 -6.10 -25.21
N LEU A 233 13.81 -6.60 -24.38
CA LEU A 233 13.47 -7.43 -23.22
C LEU A 233 12.94 -6.58 -22.05
N VAL A 234 13.58 -5.44 -21.81
CA VAL A 234 13.21 -4.50 -20.73
C VAL A 234 11.82 -3.89 -20.98
N SER A 235 11.33 -3.83 -22.22
CA SER A 235 10.00 -3.26 -22.51
C SER A 235 8.82 -4.04 -21.90
N TRP A 236 8.96 -5.36 -21.73
CA TRP A 236 7.86 -6.24 -21.29
C TRP A 236 8.23 -7.17 -20.15
N TYR A 237 9.45 -7.73 -20.14
CA TYR A 237 9.80 -8.78 -19.20
C TYR A 237 9.84 -8.29 -17.75
N TRP A 238 10.27 -7.05 -17.52
CA TRP A 238 10.37 -6.47 -16.18
C TRP A 238 9.09 -6.62 -15.33
N ALA A 239 7.91 -6.53 -15.96
CA ALA A 239 6.64 -6.65 -15.27
C ALA A 239 6.19 -8.12 -15.07
N VAL A 240 6.78 -9.07 -15.79
CA VAL A 240 6.37 -10.49 -15.75
C VAL A 240 6.64 -11.14 -14.40
N PRO A 241 7.85 -11.07 -13.80
CA PRO A 241 8.11 -11.62 -12.47
C PRO A 241 7.20 -11.04 -11.39
N TYR A 242 6.93 -9.73 -11.48
CA TYR A 242 5.99 -9.03 -10.59
C TYR A 242 4.59 -9.64 -10.69
N ILE A 243 4.03 -9.78 -11.91
CA ILE A 243 2.72 -10.39 -12.16
C ILE A 243 2.67 -11.83 -11.65
N VAL A 244 3.72 -12.62 -11.89
CA VAL A 244 3.79 -14.01 -11.43
C VAL A 244 3.77 -14.08 -9.90
N ALA A 245 4.54 -13.24 -9.21
CA ALA A 245 4.55 -13.17 -7.75
C ALA A 245 3.17 -12.80 -7.18
N LEU A 246 2.48 -11.84 -7.79
CA LEU A 246 1.12 -11.47 -7.43
C LEU A 246 0.14 -12.64 -7.62
N ALA A 247 0.24 -13.36 -8.74
CA ALA A 247 -0.62 -14.50 -9.04
C ALA A 247 -0.42 -15.66 -8.05
N ILE A 248 0.83 -15.92 -7.63
CA ILE A 248 1.15 -16.91 -6.59
C ILE A 248 0.53 -16.50 -5.26
N MET A 249 0.74 -15.25 -4.83
CA MET A 249 0.20 -14.75 -3.56
C MET A 249 -1.32 -14.69 -3.52
N ARG A 250 -1.96 -14.34 -4.64
CA ARG A 250 -3.42 -14.31 -4.79
C ARG A 250 -4.08 -15.65 -4.47
N ASN A 251 -3.43 -16.75 -4.83
CA ASN A 251 -3.96 -18.11 -4.70
C ASN A 251 -3.46 -18.82 -3.44
N LEU A 252 -2.72 -18.12 -2.57
CA LEU A 252 -2.13 -18.74 -1.41
C LEU A 252 -3.19 -19.09 -0.35
N PRO A 253 -3.17 -20.31 0.23
CA PRO A 253 -4.16 -20.72 1.21
C PRO A 253 -4.09 -19.86 2.48
N MET A 254 -5.25 -19.56 3.07
CA MET A 254 -5.39 -18.75 4.29
C MET A 254 -4.62 -19.28 5.50
N LYS A 255 -4.27 -20.58 5.51
CA LYS A 255 -3.46 -21.23 6.55
C LYS A 255 -1.95 -20.96 6.42
N ALA A 256 -1.49 -20.45 5.26
CA ALA A 256 -0.09 -20.12 5.09
C ALA A 256 0.28 -18.95 6.00
N LYS A 257 1.32 -19.11 6.82
CA LYS A 257 1.88 -18.02 7.62
C LYS A 257 2.41 -16.95 6.67
N ARG A 258 1.64 -15.87 6.46
CA ARG A 258 1.97 -14.77 5.55
C ARG A 258 3.34 -14.15 5.83
N SER A 259 3.79 -14.17 7.09
CA SER A 259 5.14 -13.75 7.48
C SER A 259 6.26 -14.54 6.80
N ARG A 260 6.06 -15.83 6.47
CA ARG A 260 7.08 -16.63 5.76
C ARG A 260 7.33 -16.13 4.33
N ILE A 261 6.29 -15.70 3.64
CA ILE A 261 6.39 -15.18 2.27
C ILE A 261 7.18 -13.87 2.28
N LEU A 262 6.96 -13.05 3.31
CA LEU A 262 7.71 -11.81 3.50
C LEU A 262 9.22 -12.10 3.59
N TYR A 263 9.63 -13.11 4.36
CA TYR A 263 11.04 -13.53 4.43
C TYR A 263 11.58 -14.06 3.10
N ILE A 264 10.75 -14.73 2.29
CA ILE A 264 11.14 -15.14 0.93
C ILE A 264 11.41 -13.90 0.07
N GLY A 265 10.52 -12.90 0.08
CA GLY A 265 10.74 -11.63 -0.63
C GLY A 265 12.02 -10.91 -0.17
N MET A 266 12.33 -10.93 1.13
CA MET A 266 13.57 -10.35 1.66
C MET A 266 14.82 -11.05 1.13
N ALA A 267 14.81 -12.39 1.12
CA ALA A 267 15.90 -13.18 0.56
C ALA A 267 16.06 -12.95 -0.95
N MET A 268 14.94 -12.79 -1.68
CA MET A 268 14.94 -12.48 -3.11
C MET A 268 15.57 -11.11 -3.40
N ILE A 269 15.21 -10.03 -2.68
CA ILE A 269 15.85 -8.72 -2.86
C ILE A 269 17.36 -8.80 -2.60
N MET A 270 17.76 -9.44 -1.50
CA MET A 270 19.18 -9.58 -1.17
C MET A 270 19.92 -10.38 -2.26
N GLY A 271 19.32 -11.47 -2.74
CA GLY A 271 19.86 -12.25 -3.86
C GLY A 271 19.95 -11.46 -5.16
N ALA A 272 19.01 -10.56 -5.43
CA ALA A 272 19.03 -9.71 -6.62
C ALA A 272 20.23 -8.75 -6.60
N PHE A 273 20.49 -8.05 -5.49
CA PHE A 273 21.63 -7.14 -5.37
C PHE A 273 22.97 -7.88 -5.39
N ILE A 274 23.08 -9.05 -4.73
CA ILE A 274 24.29 -9.87 -4.79
C ILE A 274 24.54 -10.35 -6.23
N SER A 275 23.50 -10.84 -6.92
CA SER A 275 23.61 -11.27 -8.32
C SER A 275 24.02 -10.09 -9.22
N PHE A 276 23.44 -8.92 -9.01
CA PHE A 276 23.80 -7.71 -9.74
C PHE A 276 25.28 -7.33 -9.60
N MET A 277 25.88 -7.53 -8.43
CA MET A 277 27.30 -7.27 -8.19
C MET A 277 28.23 -8.29 -8.85
N LEU A 278 27.83 -9.57 -8.90
CA LEU A 278 28.67 -10.67 -9.35
C LEU A 278 28.62 -10.92 -10.85
N LEU A 279 27.52 -10.52 -11.51
CA LEU A 279 27.25 -10.87 -12.90
C LEU A 279 27.78 -9.83 -13.91
N GLN A 280 27.98 -10.27 -15.15
CA GLN A 280 28.65 -9.52 -16.22
C GLN A 280 27.66 -8.72 -17.10
N ARG A 281 26.45 -8.46 -16.58
CA ARG A 281 25.38 -7.64 -17.19
C ARG A 281 24.88 -8.13 -18.56
N LYS A 282 24.90 -9.45 -18.81
CA LYS A 282 24.34 -10.07 -20.02
C LYS A 282 22.82 -10.25 -19.92
N THR A 283 22.18 -10.66 -21.02
CA THR A 283 20.75 -10.96 -21.06
C THR A 283 20.31 -11.99 -20.00
N SER A 284 21.10 -13.06 -19.79
CA SER A 284 20.84 -14.04 -18.71
C SER A 284 20.85 -13.41 -17.32
N ASP A 285 21.72 -12.41 -17.14
CA ASP A 285 21.95 -11.77 -15.85
C ASP A 285 20.79 -10.83 -15.54
N TYR A 286 20.29 -10.12 -16.56
CA TYR A 286 19.06 -9.35 -16.46
C TYR A 286 17.89 -10.23 -16.01
N LEU A 287 17.67 -11.38 -16.67
CA LEU A 287 16.59 -12.29 -16.29
C LEU A 287 16.68 -12.72 -14.82
N ILE A 288 17.88 -13.01 -14.30
CA ILE A 288 18.06 -13.41 -12.90
C ILE A 288 17.78 -12.24 -11.95
N VAL A 289 18.44 -11.10 -12.17
CA VAL A 289 18.36 -9.93 -11.30
C VAL A 289 16.94 -9.37 -11.27
N ASP A 290 16.33 -9.20 -12.45
CA ASP A 290 14.98 -8.68 -12.61
C ASP A 290 13.94 -9.62 -12.00
N THR A 291 14.06 -10.93 -12.23
CA THR A 291 13.11 -11.91 -11.67
C THR A 291 13.12 -11.92 -10.15
N LEU A 292 14.31 -11.88 -9.53
CA LEU A 292 14.43 -11.82 -8.08
C LEU A 292 13.90 -10.48 -7.54
N MET A 293 14.26 -9.37 -8.19
CA MET A 293 13.89 -8.04 -7.74
C MET A 293 12.39 -7.77 -7.85
N LEU A 294 11.83 -7.89 -9.06
CA LEU A 294 10.44 -7.55 -9.34
C LEU A 294 9.48 -8.59 -8.75
N GLY A 295 9.92 -9.85 -8.63
CA GLY A 295 9.21 -10.87 -7.86
C GLY A 295 9.09 -10.50 -6.38
N ALA A 296 10.16 -9.96 -5.77
CA ALA A 296 10.13 -9.51 -4.39
C ALA A 296 9.27 -8.25 -4.20
N CYS A 297 9.35 -7.28 -5.12
CA CYS A 297 8.47 -6.12 -5.13
C CYS A 297 6.99 -6.54 -5.20
N GLY A 298 6.64 -7.51 -6.04
CA GLY A 298 5.27 -8.05 -6.12
C GLY A 298 4.82 -8.69 -4.80
N ILE A 299 5.74 -9.39 -4.12
CA ILE A 299 5.47 -9.96 -2.79
C ILE A 299 5.15 -8.87 -1.78
N PHE A 300 6.00 -7.86 -1.71
CA PHE A 300 5.86 -6.78 -0.74
C PHE A 300 4.63 -5.93 -1.01
N ASP A 301 4.39 -5.55 -2.25
CA ASP A 301 3.23 -4.76 -2.66
C ASP A 301 1.93 -5.39 -2.22
N LEU A 302 1.71 -6.65 -2.57
CA LEU A 302 0.46 -7.30 -2.20
C LEU A 302 0.35 -7.55 -0.69
N PHE A 303 1.49 -7.76 -0.01
CA PHE A 303 1.51 -7.90 1.44
C PHE A 303 1.01 -6.62 2.14
N TRP A 304 1.57 -5.46 1.82
CA TRP A 304 1.17 -4.22 2.49
C TRP A 304 -0.17 -3.67 1.97
N TRP A 305 -0.55 -3.90 0.70
CA TRP A 305 -1.90 -3.63 0.20
C TRP A 305 -2.97 -4.46 0.95
N SER A 306 -2.65 -5.70 1.33
CA SER A 306 -3.55 -6.52 2.15
C SER A 306 -3.77 -5.90 3.53
N ILE A 307 -2.71 -5.42 4.18
CA ILE A 307 -2.79 -4.79 5.50
C ILE A 307 -3.59 -3.48 5.40
N LEU A 308 -3.30 -2.66 4.40
CA LEU A 308 -4.03 -1.43 4.14
C LEU A 308 -5.52 -1.70 3.89
N GLY A 309 -5.83 -2.75 3.13
CA GLY A 309 -7.19 -3.20 2.90
C GLY A 309 -7.92 -3.62 4.17
N GLU A 310 -7.25 -4.30 5.11
CA GLU A 310 -7.81 -4.66 6.43
C GLU A 310 -8.08 -3.41 7.29
N MET A 311 -7.19 -2.41 7.23
CA MET A 311 -7.31 -1.14 7.96
C MET A 311 -8.55 -0.31 7.58
N LEU A 312 -9.08 -0.47 6.36
CA LEU A 312 -10.24 0.30 5.90
C LEU A 312 -11.49 0.10 6.75
N ASP A 313 -11.64 -1.04 7.42
CA ASP A 313 -12.80 -1.31 8.29
C ASP A 313 -12.73 -0.61 9.64
N TYR A 314 -11.53 -0.24 10.06
CA TYR A 314 -11.26 0.40 11.34
C TYR A 314 -11.05 1.91 11.23
N SER A 315 -11.25 2.45 10.02
CA SER A 315 -11.12 3.88 9.73
C SER A 315 -12.48 4.54 9.54
N ASP A 316 -12.60 5.75 10.09
CA ASP A 316 -13.73 6.64 9.86
C ASP A 316 -13.77 7.13 8.40
N ASN A 317 -12.59 7.38 7.81
CA ASN A 317 -12.45 7.79 6.42
C ASN A 317 -11.53 6.83 5.64
N PRO A 318 -12.10 5.87 4.88
CA PRO A 318 -11.35 4.94 4.05
C PRO A 318 -10.40 5.61 3.06
N ILE A 319 -10.79 6.74 2.46
CA ILE A 319 -9.95 7.47 1.49
C ILE A 319 -8.68 7.97 2.17
N GLN A 320 -8.83 8.56 3.36
CA GLN A 320 -7.69 9.12 4.08
C GLN A 320 -6.70 8.03 4.48
N THR A 321 -7.19 6.91 5.02
CA THR A 321 -6.32 5.78 5.39
C THR A 321 -5.65 5.17 4.17
N PHE A 322 -6.41 4.93 3.10
CA PHE A 322 -5.89 4.35 1.87
C PHE A 322 -4.86 5.27 1.20
N GLY A 323 -5.18 6.56 1.08
CA GLY A 323 -4.32 7.59 0.50
C GLY A 323 -3.01 7.78 1.27
N ILE A 324 -3.07 7.94 2.60
CA ILE A 324 -1.86 8.05 3.45
C ILE A 324 -1.00 6.78 3.37
N GLY A 325 -1.63 5.59 3.39
CA GLY A 325 -0.91 4.33 3.27
C GLY A 325 -0.17 4.20 1.94
N LEU A 326 -0.83 4.52 0.83
CA LEU A 326 -0.23 4.51 -0.52
C LEU A 326 0.79 5.62 -0.72
N SER A 327 0.64 6.79 -0.08
CA SER A 327 1.59 7.91 -0.23
C SER A 327 2.97 7.55 0.33
N ALA A 328 3.05 6.66 1.32
CA ALA A 328 4.31 6.14 1.82
C ALA A 328 5.13 5.40 0.75
N ASN A 329 4.45 4.71 -0.18
CA ASN A 329 5.11 4.06 -1.32
C ASN A 329 5.80 5.11 -2.20
N VAL A 330 5.03 6.09 -2.68
CA VAL A 330 5.51 7.16 -3.55
C VAL A 330 6.64 7.94 -2.88
N PHE A 331 6.49 8.26 -1.59
CA PHE A 331 7.52 8.94 -0.81
C PHE A 331 8.82 8.12 -0.71
N GLY A 332 8.72 6.81 -0.44
CA GLY A 332 9.90 5.95 -0.41
C GLY A 332 10.59 5.84 -1.76
N VAL A 333 9.85 5.67 -2.86
CA VAL A 333 10.44 5.66 -4.22
C VAL A 333 11.14 6.98 -4.53
N LEU A 334 10.52 8.13 -4.21
CA LEU A 334 11.13 9.45 -4.39
C LEU A 334 12.43 9.60 -3.58
N CYS A 335 12.41 9.27 -2.29
CA CYS A 335 13.61 9.33 -1.44
C CYS A 335 14.70 8.39 -1.93
N GLY A 336 14.33 7.18 -2.38
CA GLY A 336 15.27 6.20 -2.95
C GLY A 336 15.89 6.68 -4.26
N GLY A 337 15.09 7.33 -5.12
CA GLY A 337 15.58 7.94 -6.37
C GLY A 337 16.55 9.09 -6.11
N VAL A 338 16.20 10.00 -5.18
CA VAL A 338 17.10 11.10 -4.77
C VAL A 338 18.40 10.57 -4.17
N LEU A 339 18.32 9.55 -3.31
CA LEU A 339 19.49 8.88 -2.75
C LEU A 339 20.34 8.22 -3.84
N GLY A 340 19.71 7.54 -4.79
CA GLY A 340 20.39 6.94 -5.94
C GLY A 340 21.14 7.96 -6.78
N MET A 341 20.48 9.08 -7.13
CA MET A 341 21.11 10.20 -7.85
C MET A 341 22.32 10.76 -7.10
N ALA A 342 22.18 10.94 -5.77
CA ALA A 342 23.25 11.43 -4.91
C ALA A 342 24.44 10.45 -4.86
N ILE A 343 24.19 9.14 -4.88
CA ILE A 343 25.26 8.13 -4.92
C ILE A 343 25.97 8.16 -6.28
N THR A 344 25.21 8.22 -7.38
CA THR A 344 25.78 8.23 -8.73
C THR A 344 26.53 9.51 -9.06
N SER A 345 26.15 10.66 -8.46
CA SER A 345 26.82 11.94 -8.69
C SER A 345 28.22 12.05 -8.08
N ILE A 346 28.60 11.13 -7.18
CA ILE A 346 29.92 11.13 -6.53
C ILE A 346 31.03 10.68 -7.52
N GLY A 347 30.67 10.12 -8.68
CA GLY A 347 31.63 9.71 -9.71
C GLY A 347 32.43 8.46 -9.34
N LEU A 348 31.88 7.62 -8.44
CA LEU A 348 32.47 6.35 -8.03
C LEU A 348 32.38 5.29 -9.15
N HIS A 349 33.21 4.25 -9.04
CA HIS A 349 33.13 3.13 -9.97
C HIS A 349 31.83 2.33 -9.75
N GLY A 350 31.32 1.69 -10.80
CA GLY A 350 30.04 0.97 -10.74
C GLY A 350 29.95 -0.11 -9.64
N ALA A 351 31.08 -0.73 -9.27
CA ALA A 351 31.14 -1.69 -8.17
C ALA A 351 30.93 -1.03 -6.79
N GLU A 352 31.51 0.16 -6.57
CA GLU A 352 31.39 0.91 -5.32
C GLU A 352 29.94 1.40 -5.12
N VAL A 353 29.31 1.89 -6.19
CA VAL A 353 27.89 2.27 -6.20
C VAL A 353 27.00 1.10 -5.81
N ALA A 354 27.25 -0.09 -6.36
CA ALA A 354 26.49 -1.30 -6.04
C ALA A 354 26.68 -1.75 -4.58
N VAL A 355 27.88 -1.59 -4.00
CA VAL A 355 28.15 -1.90 -2.58
C VAL A 355 27.41 -0.94 -1.65
N ILE A 356 27.41 0.37 -1.96
CA ILE A 356 26.64 1.36 -1.20
C ILE A 356 25.15 1.01 -1.26
N ALA A 357 24.65 0.67 -2.44
CA ALA A 357 23.26 0.29 -2.63
C ALA A 357 22.88 -0.98 -1.85
N LEU A 358 23.73 -2.00 -1.88
CA LEU A 358 23.56 -3.22 -1.08
C LEU A 358 23.56 -2.92 0.43
N THR A 359 24.38 -1.97 0.89
CA THR A 359 24.43 -1.58 2.31
C THR A 359 23.08 -1.00 2.76
N VAL A 360 22.47 -0.12 1.95
CA VAL A 360 21.13 0.43 2.21
C VAL A 360 20.09 -0.71 2.26
N VAL A 361 20.14 -1.64 1.31
CA VAL A 361 19.26 -2.81 1.27
C VAL A 361 19.42 -3.68 2.50
N CYS A 362 20.64 -3.97 2.94
CA CYS A 362 20.89 -4.75 4.16
C CYS A 362 20.29 -4.08 5.40
N VAL A 363 20.48 -2.76 5.56
CA VAL A 363 19.92 -2.00 6.70
C VAL A 363 18.38 -2.05 6.68
N THR A 364 17.76 -1.82 5.53
CA THR A 364 16.29 -1.87 5.40
C THR A 364 15.73 -3.27 5.71
N LEU A 365 16.40 -4.33 5.25
CA LEU A 365 16.00 -5.71 5.52
C LEU A 365 16.15 -6.09 7.00
N VAL A 366 17.15 -5.58 7.72
CA VAL A 366 17.29 -5.81 9.17
C VAL A 366 16.16 -5.16 9.97
N MET A 367 15.67 -4.00 9.54
CA MET A 367 14.58 -3.27 10.21
C MET A 367 13.19 -3.91 9.99
N LEU A 368 13.03 -4.68 8.91
CA LEU A 368 11.72 -5.13 8.44
C LEU A 368 11.04 -6.19 9.35
N PRO A 369 11.73 -7.22 9.89
CA PRO A 369 11.12 -8.20 10.79
C PRO A 369 10.55 -7.62 12.10
N PRO A 370 11.28 -6.80 12.89
CA PRO A 370 10.72 -6.25 14.13
C PRO A 370 9.56 -5.30 13.85
N LEU A 371 9.64 -4.53 12.75
CA LEU A 371 8.58 -3.64 12.32
C LEU A 371 7.31 -4.38 11.93
N ASN A 372 7.43 -5.46 11.15
CA ASN A 372 6.31 -6.34 10.81
C ASN A 372 5.70 -6.99 12.06
N HIS A 373 6.54 -7.45 13.01
CA HIS A 373 6.07 -8.03 14.26
C HIS A 373 5.21 -7.03 15.05
N GLN A 374 5.70 -5.81 15.23
CA GLN A 374 4.95 -4.74 15.91
C GLN A 374 3.64 -4.39 15.17
N LEU A 375 3.67 -4.33 13.84
CA LEU A 375 2.49 -4.03 13.02
C LEU A 375 1.40 -5.09 13.18
N VAL A 376 1.77 -6.37 13.08
CA VAL A 376 0.82 -7.48 13.26
C VAL A 376 0.26 -7.50 14.68
N LEU A 377 1.08 -7.22 15.70
CA LEU A 377 0.61 -7.13 17.09
C LEU A 377 -0.40 -6.02 17.29
N LEU A 378 -0.13 -4.81 16.79
CA LEU A 378 -1.04 -3.68 16.90
C LEU A 378 -2.37 -3.94 16.16
N LEU A 379 -2.31 -4.50 14.95
CA LEU A 379 -3.51 -4.85 14.18
C LEU A 379 -4.37 -5.88 14.91
N LYS A 380 -3.76 -6.95 15.46
CA LYS A 380 -4.48 -7.95 16.26
C LYS A 380 -5.10 -7.35 17.50
N SER A 381 -4.37 -6.46 18.18
CA SER A 381 -4.88 -5.71 19.33
C SER A 381 -6.14 -4.91 18.95
N HIS A 382 -6.10 -4.14 17.86
CA HIS A 382 -7.28 -3.38 17.41
C HIS A 382 -8.46 -4.28 17.00
N ALA A 383 -8.19 -5.36 16.26
CA ALA A 383 -9.21 -6.30 15.85
C ALA A 383 -9.88 -6.96 17.05
N TYR A 384 -9.11 -7.32 18.08
CA TYR A 384 -9.64 -7.87 19.32
C TYR A 384 -10.48 -6.87 20.09
N LEU A 385 -9.98 -5.65 20.32
CA LEU A 385 -10.72 -4.63 21.06
C LEU A 385 -12.06 -4.32 20.38
N ALA A 386 -12.07 -4.24 19.04
CA ALA A 386 -13.30 -4.06 18.27
C ALA A 386 -14.25 -5.26 18.40
N ALA A 387 -13.74 -6.50 18.49
CA ALA A 387 -14.57 -7.68 18.71
C ALA A 387 -15.11 -7.73 20.15
N TYR A 388 -14.26 -7.42 21.13
CA TYR A 388 -14.56 -7.41 22.56
C TYR A 388 -15.67 -6.41 22.91
N ASP A 389 -15.65 -5.21 22.33
CA ASP A 389 -16.69 -4.20 22.55
C ASP A 389 -18.07 -4.61 21.97
N ASN A 390 -18.10 -5.54 21.01
CA ASN A 390 -19.34 -6.09 20.49
C ASN A 390 -19.85 -7.31 21.28
N MET A 391 -19.09 -7.80 22.25
CA MET A 391 -19.51 -8.91 23.10
C MET A 391 -20.52 -8.45 24.16
N SER A 392 -21.38 -9.36 24.61
CA SER A 392 -22.26 -9.10 25.75
C SER A 392 -21.45 -8.91 27.05
N GLN A 393 -22.01 -8.18 28.02
CA GLN A 393 -21.35 -7.96 29.31
C GLN A 393 -20.98 -9.27 30.02
N SER A 394 -21.83 -10.32 29.94
CA SER A 394 -21.52 -11.62 30.52
C SER A 394 -20.29 -12.27 29.88
N GLN A 395 -20.16 -12.21 28.55
CA GLN A 395 -19.00 -12.72 27.83
C GLN A 395 -17.72 -11.95 28.18
N GLN A 396 -17.80 -10.63 28.32
CA GLN A 396 -16.66 -9.79 28.73
C GLN A 396 -16.20 -10.16 30.14
N THR A 397 -17.13 -10.29 31.10
CA THR A 397 -16.82 -10.73 32.46
C THR A 397 -16.27 -12.16 32.50
N ASP A 398 -16.80 -13.06 31.69
CA ASP A 398 -16.30 -14.44 31.56
C ASP A 398 -14.87 -14.48 31.02
N ILE A 399 -14.52 -13.61 30.07
CA ILE A 399 -13.14 -13.47 29.60
C ILE A 399 -12.25 -13.04 30.75
N VAL A 400 -12.61 -11.97 31.48
CA VAL A 400 -11.82 -11.49 32.63
C VAL A 400 -11.66 -12.59 33.69
N ARG A 401 -12.71 -13.39 33.92
CA ARG A 401 -12.75 -14.46 34.93
C ARG A 401 -11.98 -15.73 34.54
N ARG A 402 -11.99 -16.11 33.25
CA ARG A 402 -11.35 -17.34 32.74
C ARG A 402 -9.84 -17.21 32.60
N ILE A 403 -9.29 -16.00 32.74
CA ILE A 403 -7.86 -15.79 32.62
C ILE A 403 -7.16 -16.35 33.85
N LYS A 404 -6.58 -17.54 33.68
CA LYS A 404 -5.68 -18.16 34.64
C LYS A 404 -4.31 -17.50 34.54
N THR A 405 -3.97 -16.67 35.51
CA THR A 405 -2.60 -16.24 35.78
C THR A 405 -2.00 -17.11 36.89
N LEU A 406 -0.68 -17.28 36.90
CA LEU A 406 0.04 -17.91 38.03
C LEU A 406 -0.11 -17.06 39.32
N ASP A 407 -0.33 -15.75 39.16
CA ASP A 407 -0.61 -14.79 40.23
C ASP A 407 -1.94 -14.05 39.94
N PRO A 408 -2.99 -14.21 40.76
CA PRO A 408 -4.28 -13.59 40.51
C PRO A 408 -4.19 -12.05 40.45
N LEU A 409 -4.98 -11.46 39.56
CA LEU A 409 -5.14 -10.01 39.52
C LEU A 409 -5.92 -9.53 40.76
N THR A 410 -5.45 -8.45 41.38
CA THR A 410 -6.19 -7.73 42.42
C THR A 410 -7.46 -7.10 41.82
N VAL A 411 -8.44 -6.76 42.67
CA VAL A 411 -9.69 -6.09 42.23
C VAL A 411 -9.40 -4.86 41.37
N ARG A 412 -8.43 -4.03 41.79
CA ARG A 412 -8.07 -2.82 41.06
C ARG A 412 -7.39 -3.11 39.72
N GLU A 413 -6.55 -4.14 39.66
CA GLU A 413 -5.96 -4.58 38.39
C GLU A 413 -7.00 -5.18 37.45
N GLN A 414 -8.03 -5.85 37.96
CA GLN A 414 -9.16 -6.33 37.16
C GLN A 414 -9.95 -5.16 36.55
N GLU A 415 -10.27 -4.14 37.34
CA GLU A 415 -10.94 -2.92 36.86
C GLU A 415 -10.12 -2.22 35.77
N VAL A 416 -8.81 -2.04 36.00
CA VAL A 416 -7.90 -1.45 35.02
C VAL A 416 -7.80 -2.32 33.76
N LEU A 417 -7.69 -3.65 33.91
CA LEU A 417 -7.68 -4.57 32.77
C LEU A 417 -8.97 -4.46 31.96
N GLN A 418 -10.13 -4.41 32.60
CA GLN A 418 -11.41 -4.32 31.92
C GLN A 418 -11.50 -3.05 31.07
N LEU A 419 -11.07 -1.91 31.61
CA LEU A 419 -11.01 -0.65 30.86
C LEU A 419 -9.95 -0.67 29.75
N ILE A 420 -8.82 -1.37 29.96
CA ILE A 420 -7.83 -1.62 28.90
C ILE A 420 -8.46 -2.39 27.75
N LEU A 421 -9.24 -3.44 28.04
CA LEU A 421 -9.94 -4.27 27.06
C LEU A 421 -11.09 -3.53 26.38
N SER A 422 -11.65 -2.49 27.01
CA SER A 422 -12.59 -1.55 26.38
C SER A 422 -11.90 -0.42 25.58
N GLY A 423 -10.59 -0.55 25.31
CA GLY A 423 -9.85 0.37 24.44
C GLY A 423 -9.47 1.73 25.04
N LYS A 424 -9.78 1.99 26.31
CA LYS A 424 -9.60 3.30 26.97
C LYS A 424 -8.13 3.69 27.11
N SER A 425 -7.79 4.93 26.78
CA SER A 425 -6.46 5.50 27.06
C SER A 425 -6.18 5.60 28.56
N ASN A 426 -4.90 5.71 28.96
CA ASN A 426 -4.56 5.83 30.38
C ASN A 426 -5.21 7.04 31.05
N ARG A 427 -5.40 8.12 30.29
CA ARG A 427 -6.14 9.32 30.72
C ARG A 427 -7.61 9.03 30.98
N GLU A 428 -8.28 8.34 30.06
CA GLU A 428 -9.69 7.95 30.25
C GLU A 428 -9.87 6.94 31.37
N ILE A 429 -8.91 6.03 31.58
CA ILE A 429 -8.92 5.10 32.72
C ILE A 429 -8.75 5.86 34.03
N ALA A 430 -7.82 6.82 34.07
CA ALA A 430 -7.58 7.69 35.22
C ALA A 430 -8.84 8.47 35.60
N GLU A 431 -9.53 9.06 34.61
CA GLU A 431 -10.81 9.74 34.78
C GLU A 431 -11.91 8.77 35.28
N ALA A 432 -12.07 7.61 34.63
CA ALA A 432 -13.12 6.64 34.96
C ALA A 432 -12.97 6.03 36.36
N LEU A 433 -11.72 5.88 36.82
CA LEU A 433 -11.39 5.26 38.09
C LEU A 433 -11.04 6.27 39.18
N PHE A 434 -11.12 7.57 38.90
CA PHE A 434 -10.75 8.68 39.80
C PHE A 434 -9.33 8.55 40.40
N ILE A 435 -8.34 8.22 39.57
CA ILE A 435 -6.91 8.09 39.95
C ILE A 435 -6.00 8.85 38.99
N SER A 436 -4.72 9.03 39.34
CA SER A 436 -3.76 9.67 38.42
C SER A 436 -3.38 8.75 37.25
N GLU A 437 -2.99 9.34 36.11
CA GLU A 437 -2.43 8.58 34.98
C GLU A 437 -1.19 7.77 35.36
N ASN A 438 -0.38 8.26 36.30
CA ASN A 438 0.77 7.52 36.81
C ASN A 438 0.34 6.27 37.60
N THR A 439 -0.71 6.37 38.41
CA THR A 439 -1.30 5.22 39.11
C THR A 439 -1.81 4.18 38.11
N VAL A 440 -2.46 4.61 37.03
CA VAL A 440 -2.87 3.71 35.93
C VAL A 440 -1.66 3.03 35.28
N LYS A 441 -0.58 3.77 35.00
CA LYS A 441 0.66 3.19 34.45
C LYS A 441 1.27 2.14 35.38
N THR A 442 1.23 2.37 36.69
CA THR A 442 1.70 1.41 37.69
C THR A 442 0.86 0.13 37.67
N HIS A 443 -0.47 0.24 37.70
CA HIS A 443 -1.35 -0.93 37.59
C HIS A 443 -1.15 -1.67 36.25
N ALA A 444 -1.05 -0.94 35.13
CA ALA A 444 -0.79 -1.54 33.83
C ALA A 444 0.55 -2.30 33.79
N ARG A 445 1.64 -1.75 34.37
CA ARG A 445 2.93 -2.44 34.49
C ARG A 445 2.85 -3.69 35.34
N SER A 446 2.13 -3.64 36.47
CA SER A 446 1.90 -4.81 37.32
C SER A 446 1.16 -5.91 36.55
N ILE A 447 0.10 -5.54 35.84
CA ILE A 447 -0.63 -6.46 34.94
C ILE A 447 0.32 -7.02 33.89
N PHE A 448 1.12 -6.19 33.20
CA PHE A 448 2.05 -6.68 32.18
C PHE A 448 3.07 -7.69 32.74
N SER A 449 3.61 -7.41 33.94
CA SER A 449 4.52 -8.31 34.63
C SER A 449 3.87 -9.65 34.99
N LYS A 450 2.63 -9.65 35.49
CA LYS A 450 1.89 -10.87 35.85
C LYS A 450 1.57 -11.76 34.65
N TYR A 451 1.58 -11.18 33.44
CA TYR A 451 1.30 -11.86 32.18
C TYR A 451 2.57 -12.14 31.36
N ASP A 452 3.74 -11.80 31.88
CA ASP A 452 5.02 -11.91 31.18
C ASP A 452 5.00 -11.25 29.79
N VAL A 453 4.45 -10.04 29.72
CA VAL A 453 4.38 -9.23 28.50
C VAL A 453 5.00 -7.86 28.74
N SER A 454 5.51 -7.24 27.67
CA SER A 454 6.19 -5.94 27.74
C SER A 454 5.29 -4.77 27.35
N SER A 455 4.13 -5.06 26.74
CA SER A 455 3.26 -4.03 26.19
C SER A 455 1.77 -4.37 26.25
N ARG A 456 0.93 -3.33 26.12
CA ARG A 456 -0.53 -3.44 26.01
C ARG A 456 -0.97 -4.33 24.84
N ALA A 457 -0.31 -4.20 23.69
CA ALA A 457 -0.65 -4.98 22.50
C ALA A 457 -0.28 -6.46 22.67
N GLU A 458 0.85 -6.73 23.34
CA GLU A 458 1.23 -8.09 23.72
C GLU A 458 0.25 -8.70 24.73
N LEU A 459 -0.14 -7.94 25.76
CA LEU A 459 -1.16 -8.38 26.72
C LEU A 459 -2.44 -8.84 25.98
N ILE A 460 -2.97 -7.99 25.09
CA ILE A 460 -4.18 -8.31 24.33
C ILE A 460 -3.97 -9.53 23.41
N SER A 461 -2.83 -9.63 22.74
CA SER A 461 -2.47 -10.77 21.89
C SER A 461 -2.33 -12.09 22.68
N THR A 462 -1.80 -12.03 23.90
CA THR A 462 -1.69 -13.18 24.81
C THR A 462 -3.07 -13.65 25.28
N LEU A 463 -3.96 -12.71 25.64
CA LEU A 463 -5.35 -13.02 26.02
C LEU A 463 -6.12 -13.71 24.89
N LEU A 464 -5.93 -13.24 23.65
CA LEU A 464 -6.47 -13.85 22.43
C LEU A 464 -6.06 -15.32 22.26
N LYS A 465 -4.77 -15.63 22.46
CA LYS A 465 -4.25 -16.99 22.33
C LYS A 465 -4.89 -17.93 23.36
N ASN A 466 -5.06 -17.46 24.59
CA ASN A 466 -5.61 -18.27 25.68
C ASN A 466 -7.11 -18.56 25.50
N GLN A 467 -7.85 -17.78 24.71
CA GLN A 467 -9.26 -18.06 24.36
C GLN A 467 -9.44 -19.11 23.26
N THR A 468 -8.43 -19.31 22.41
CA THR A 468 -8.50 -20.23 21.25
C THR A 468 -7.88 -21.60 21.51
N GLY A 469 -7.23 -21.77 22.67
CA GLY A 469 -6.60 -23.01 23.11
C GLY A 469 -7.32 -23.73 24.26
N GLY A 470 -8.61 -23.43 24.48
CA GLY A 470 -9.46 -24.05 25.50
C GLY A 470 -10.55 -24.92 24.91
#